data_AF-A0A8T5R9G8-F1
#
_entry.id   AF-A0A8T5R9G8-F1
#
_cell.length_a   1.000
_cell.length_b   1.000
_cell.length_c   1.000
_cell.angle_alpha   90.00
_cell.angle_beta   90.00
_cell.angle_gamma   90.00
#
_symmetry.space_group_name_H-M   'P 1'
#
loop_
_entity.id
_entity.type
_entity.pdbx_description
1 polymer ?
#
loop_
_entity_poly.entity_id
_entity_poly.type
_entity_poly.pdbx_seq_one_letter_code
_entity_poly.pdbx_strand_id
1 'polypeptide(L)'
;MKTWIKVLIVTLVFGTIAFMTGSNTPVGEKIWPPSPDNHTPEGAQLALLMTMGAVEALAFGLGVAFIAWGWPLVKRFDVGPKGLAIATYLSISWLLVNWYPHTNLHIANGLDLWGLIGIEYGFHLTLVIAGLIVAMFFLRVLQQTPETSLPRAT
;
A
#
# COMPACT_ATOMS: atom_id res chain seq x y z
N MET A 1 22.45 -12.74 5.82
CA MET A 1 22.01 -11.54 5.06
C MET A 1 21.29 -10.57 5.99
N LYS A 2 21.63 -9.26 5.94
CA LYS A 2 20.99 -8.22 6.77
C LYS A 2 19.51 -8.08 6.40
N THR A 3 18.63 -7.79 7.37
CA THR A 3 17.17 -7.73 7.15
C THR A 3 16.78 -6.71 6.08
N TRP A 4 17.43 -5.55 6.04
CA TRP A 4 17.14 -4.53 5.01
C TRP A 4 17.47 -5.01 3.58
N ILE A 5 18.43 -5.91 3.42
CA ILE A 5 18.73 -6.53 2.12
C ILE A 5 17.60 -7.49 1.72
N LYS A 6 17.06 -8.28 2.66
CA LYS A 6 15.88 -9.12 2.41
C LYS A 6 14.69 -8.29 1.96
N VAL A 7 14.44 -7.19 2.67
CA VAL A 7 13.37 -6.24 2.35
C VAL A 7 13.57 -5.69 0.95
N LEU A 8 14.77 -5.17 0.63
CA LEU A 8 15.07 -4.62 -0.70
C LEU A 8 14.87 -5.65 -1.80
N ILE A 9 15.38 -6.88 -1.63
CA ILE A 9 15.22 -7.95 -2.62
C ILE A 9 13.74 -8.27 -2.83
N VAL A 10 12.96 -8.47 -1.76
CA VAL A 10 11.53 -8.78 -1.87
C VAL A 10 10.77 -7.61 -2.50
N THR A 11 11.07 -6.38 -2.12
CA THR A 11 10.48 -5.18 -2.72
C THR A 11 10.73 -5.14 -4.22
N LEU A 12 11.97 -5.35 -4.66
CA LEU A 12 12.30 -5.32 -6.08
C LEU A 12 11.67 -6.49 -6.84
N VAL A 13 11.73 -7.71 -6.30
CA VAL A 13 11.16 -8.89 -6.98
C VAL A 13 9.64 -8.76 -7.13
N PHE A 14 8.92 -8.50 -6.04
CA PHE A 14 7.46 -8.39 -6.10
C PHE A 14 7.00 -7.09 -6.76
N GLY A 15 7.79 -6.01 -6.67
CA GLY A 15 7.51 -4.78 -7.40
C GLY A 15 7.69 -4.95 -8.90
N THR A 16 8.75 -5.61 -9.36
CA THR A 16 8.89 -5.95 -10.79
C THR A 16 7.74 -6.83 -11.27
N ILE A 17 7.37 -7.86 -10.50
CA ILE A 17 6.22 -8.71 -10.83
C ILE A 17 4.95 -7.86 -10.96
N ALA A 18 4.61 -7.05 -9.95
CA ALA A 18 3.42 -6.21 -9.96
C ALA A 18 3.41 -5.21 -11.13
N PHE A 19 4.55 -4.60 -11.45
CA PHE A 19 4.67 -3.69 -12.58
C PHE A 19 4.44 -4.42 -13.91
N MET A 20 5.02 -5.61 -14.08
CA MET A 20 4.88 -6.44 -15.28
C MET A 20 3.50 -7.10 -15.42
N THR A 21 2.72 -7.16 -14.35
CA THR A 21 1.36 -7.70 -14.36
C THR A 21 0.29 -6.61 -14.29
N GLY A 22 0.67 -5.33 -14.38
CA GLY A 22 -0.28 -4.23 -14.48
C GLY A 22 -1.00 -4.23 -15.84
N SER A 23 -2.27 -3.82 -15.84
CA SER A 23 -3.20 -3.76 -16.98
C SER A 23 -2.64 -3.15 -18.27
N ASN A 24 -1.63 -2.28 -18.19
CA ASN A 24 -0.97 -1.65 -19.35
C ASN A 24 0.16 -2.50 -19.96
N THR A 25 0.21 -3.80 -19.67
CA THR A 25 1.27 -4.70 -20.14
C THR A 25 0.67 -5.95 -20.79
N PRO A 26 1.39 -6.63 -21.72
CA PRO A 26 0.85 -7.81 -22.40
C PRO A 26 0.45 -8.97 -21.47
N VAL A 27 1.08 -9.06 -20.28
CA VAL A 27 0.74 -10.07 -19.27
C VAL A 27 -0.42 -9.57 -18.42
N GLY A 28 -0.36 -8.32 -17.97
CA GLY A 28 -1.39 -7.74 -17.13
C GLY A 28 -2.73 -7.55 -17.81
N GLU A 29 -2.81 -7.29 -19.11
CA GLU A 29 -4.07 -7.25 -19.87
C GLU A 29 -4.88 -8.55 -19.76
N LYS A 30 -4.22 -9.70 -19.51
CA LYS A 30 -4.91 -10.98 -19.32
C LYS A 30 -5.45 -11.15 -17.90
N ILE A 31 -4.86 -10.44 -16.94
CA ILE A 31 -5.23 -10.50 -15.51
C ILE A 31 -6.26 -9.40 -15.20
N TRP A 32 -6.07 -8.23 -15.80
CA TRP A 32 -6.85 -7.00 -15.66
C TRP A 32 -7.20 -6.47 -17.05
N PRO A 33 -8.15 -7.11 -17.76
CA PRO A 33 -8.51 -6.67 -19.11
C PRO A 33 -8.99 -5.22 -19.10
N PRO A 34 -8.30 -4.29 -19.79
CA PRO A 34 -8.71 -2.89 -19.80
C PRO A 34 -10.11 -2.73 -20.40
N SER A 35 -10.93 -1.84 -19.82
CA SER A 35 -12.22 -1.52 -20.40
C SER A 35 -12.06 -0.90 -21.80
N PRO A 36 -12.95 -1.22 -22.75
CA PRO A 36 -12.98 -0.58 -24.07
C PRO A 36 -13.12 0.96 -24.02
N ASP A 37 -13.66 1.50 -22.93
CA ASP A 37 -13.85 2.93 -22.73
C ASP A 37 -12.56 3.66 -22.32
N ASN A 38 -11.47 2.92 -22.05
CA ASN A 38 -10.20 3.54 -21.70
C ASN A 38 -9.50 4.12 -22.90
N HIS A 39 -9.10 5.38 -22.77
CA HIS A 39 -8.24 6.02 -23.75
C HIS A 39 -6.78 5.60 -23.53
N THR A 40 -6.08 5.35 -24.63
CA THR A 40 -4.64 5.07 -24.59
C THR A 40 -3.90 6.37 -24.27
N PRO A 41 -3.10 6.43 -23.18
CA PRO A 41 -2.35 7.63 -22.84
C PRO A 41 -1.19 7.86 -23.82
N GLU A 42 -0.91 9.12 -24.14
CA GLU A 42 0.13 9.50 -25.10
C GLU A 42 1.13 10.51 -24.51
N GLY A 43 2.35 10.54 -25.08
CA GLY A 43 3.38 11.52 -24.75
C GLY A 43 3.68 11.60 -23.25
N ALA A 44 3.52 12.79 -22.68
CA ALA A 44 3.79 13.03 -21.26
C ALA A 44 2.84 12.28 -20.32
N GLN A 45 1.60 12.01 -20.73
CA GLN A 45 0.63 11.28 -19.91
C GLN A 45 1.11 9.86 -19.64
N LEU A 46 1.59 9.17 -20.69
CA LEU A 46 2.14 7.82 -20.57
C LEU A 46 3.33 7.80 -19.61
N ALA A 47 4.27 8.74 -19.74
CA ALA A 47 5.45 8.80 -18.88
C ALA A 47 5.10 9.00 -17.39
N LEU A 48 4.13 9.88 -17.11
CA LEU A 48 3.63 10.13 -15.76
C LEU A 48 2.92 8.90 -15.18
N LEU A 49 2.05 8.26 -15.96
CA LEU A 49 1.34 7.06 -15.53
C LEU A 49 2.27 5.86 -15.32
N MET A 50 3.29 5.68 -16.16
CA MET A 50 4.31 4.66 -15.96
C MET A 50 5.12 4.91 -14.68
N THR A 51 5.46 6.17 -14.40
CA THR A 51 6.15 6.54 -13.16
C THR A 51 5.28 6.23 -11.95
N MET A 52 3.99 6.59 -12.00
CA MET A 52 3.06 6.28 -10.91
C MET A 52 2.89 4.77 -10.72
N GLY A 53 2.70 4.02 -11.81
CA GLY A 53 2.61 2.55 -11.75
C GLY A 53 3.87 1.90 -11.17
N ALA A 54 5.06 2.45 -11.44
CA ALA A 54 6.30 1.97 -10.83
C ALA A 54 6.34 2.24 -9.32
N VAL A 55 5.86 3.41 -8.87
CA VAL A 55 5.74 3.75 -7.45
C VAL A 55 4.77 2.80 -6.74
N GLU A 56 3.59 2.57 -7.31
CA GLU A 56 2.58 1.64 -6.76
C GLU A 56 3.10 0.20 -6.70
N ALA A 57 3.80 -0.25 -7.73
CA ALA A 57 4.39 -1.58 -7.76
C ALA A 57 5.50 -1.74 -6.71
N LEU A 58 6.37 -0.75 -6.56
CA LEU A 58 7.38 -0.75 -5.48
C LEU A 58 6.73 -0.71 -4.10
N ALA A 59 5.66 0.07 -3.91
CA ALA A 59 4.88 0.09 -2.69
C ALA A 59 4.26 -1.29 -2.39
N PHE A 60 3.71 -1.95 -3.40
CA PHE A 60 3.21 -3.32 -3.29
C PHE A 60 4.31 -4.29 -2.83
N GLY A 61 5.48 -4.27 -3.50
CA GLY A 61 6.61 -5.12 -3.12
C GLY A 61 7.10 -4.85 -1.69
N LEU A 62 7.16 -3.58 -1.27
CA LEU A 62 7.46 -3.20 0.10
C LEU A 62 6.39 -3.70 1.08
N GLY A 63 5.11 -3.65 0.69
CA GLY A 63 4.00 -4.22 1.44
C GLY A 63 4.16 -5.72 1.67
N VAL A 64 4.55 -6.48 0.65
CA VAL A 64 4.88 -7.92 0.79
C VAL A 64 6.03 -8.14 1.75
N ALA A 65 7.10 -7.34 1.66
CA ALA A 65 8.21 -7.40 2.61
C ALA A 65 7.77 -7.05 4.04
N PHE A 66 6.91 -6.06 4.20
CA PHE A 66 6.35 -5.67 5.49
C PHE A 66 5.45 -6.76 6.07
N ILE A 67 4.66 -7.46 5.26
CA ILE A 67 3.89 -8.62 5.73
C ILE A 67 4.83 -9.74 6.22
N ALA A 68 5.95 -9.97 5.54
CA ALA A 68 6.89 -11.02 5.93
C ALA A 68 7.66 -10.70 7.24
N TRP A 69 8.00 -9.43 7.48
CA TRP A 69 8.94 -9.06 8.58
C TRP A 69 8.50 -7.89 9.47
N GLY A 70 7.38 -7.25 9.19
CA GLY A 70 6.91 -6.05 9.90
C GLY A 70 6.27 -6.35 11.25
N TRP A 71 5.65 -7.53 11.43
CA TRP A 71 4.97 -7.87 12.69
C TRP A 71 5.86 -7.77 13.94
N PRO A 72 7.09 -8.33 13.95
CA PRO A 72 8.01 -8.16 15.07
C PRO A 72 8.40 -6.71 15.38
N LEU A 73 8.19 -5.75 14.49
CA LEU A 73 8.44 -4.32 14.73
C LEU A 73 7.23 -3.66 15.39
N VAL A 74 6.03 -3.92 14.85
CA VAL A 74 4.78 -3.33 15.36
C VAL A 74 4.48 -3.81 16.79
N LYS A 75 4.68 -5.11 17.06
CA LYS A 75 4.34 -5.70 18.37
C LYS A 75 5.27 -5.32 19.53
N ARG A 76 6.34 -4.56 19.27
CA ARG A 76 7.29 -4.11 20.32
C ARG A 76 6.73 -2.98 21.16
N PHE A 77 5.77 -2.25 20.63
CA PHE A 77 5.14 -1.14 21.32
C PHE A 77 4.00 -1.65 22.19
N ASP A 78 4.01 -1.31 23.47
CA ASP A 78 2.99 -1.71 24.43
C ASP A 78 1.77 -0.78 24.38
N VAL A 79 1.12 -0.63 23.22
CA VAL A 79 0.02 0.35 23.00
C VAL A 79 -1.31 0.00 23.69
N GLY A 80 -1.28 -0.89 24.69
CA GLY A 80 -2.44 -1.39 25.42
C GLY A 80 -3.07 -2.62 24.74
N PRO A 81 -4.31 -2.55 24.21
CA PRO A 81 -4.98 -3.73 23.67
C PRO A 81 -4.19 -4.38 22.53
N LYS A 82 -3.93 -5.69 22.62
CA LYS A 82 -3.26 -6.48 21.55
C LYS A 82 -3.94 -6.33 20.19
N GLY A 83 -5.26 -6.11 20.17
CA GLY A 83 -6.03 -5.86 18.95
C GLY A 83 -5.58 -4.63 18.16
N LEU A 84 -5.13 -3.57 18.83
CA LEU A 84 -4.68 -2.35 18.14
C LEU A 84 -3.37 -2.58 17.38
N ALA A 85 -2.40 -3.31 17.96
CA ALA A 85 -1.17 -3.66 17.27
C ALA A 85 -1.43 -4.53 16.02
N ILE A 86 -2.33 -5.51 16.13
CA ILE A 86 -2.74 -6.35 14.99
C ILE A 86 -3.42 -5.49 13.92
N ALA A 87 -4.38 -4.66 14.31
CA ALA A 87 -5.08 -3.76 13.41
C ALA A 87 -4.09 -2.84 12.68
N THR A 88 -3.13 -2.24 13.37
CA THR A 88 -2.09 -1.40 12.76
C THR A 88 -1.22 -2.17 11.77
N TYR A 89 -0.81 -3.38 12.12
CA TYR A 89 -0.02 -4.22 11.22
C TYR A 89 -0.79 -4.52 9.92
N LEU A 90 -2.07 -4.87 10.02
CA LEU A 90 -2.93 -5.09 8.86
C LEU A 90 -3.15 -3.79 8.07
N SER A 91 -3.37 -2.67 8.76
CA SER A 91 -3.55 -1.35 8.13
C SER A 91 -2.33 -0.92 7.33
N ILE A 92 -1.11 -1.01 7.88
CA ILE A 92 0.12 -0.66 7.16
C ILE A 92 0.31 -1.59 5.95
N SER A 93 0.06 -2.89 6.13
CA SER A 93 0.13 -3.86 5.04
C SER A 93 -0.83 -3.48 3.90
N TRP A 94 -2.07 -3.13 4.24
CA TRP A 94 -3.08 -2.72 3.27
C TRP A 94 -2.73 -1.40 2.59
N LEU A 95 -2.33 -0.37 3.36
CA LEU A 95 -1.89 0.94 2.85
C LEU A 95 -0.79 0.84 1.80
N LEU A 96 0.07 -0.18 1.87
CA LEU A 96 1.15 -0.43 0.91
C LEU A 96 0.70 -1.29 -0.29
N VAL A 97 -0.07 -2.35 -0.04
CA VAL A 97 -0.41 -3.36 -1.06
C VAL A 97 -1.58 -2.93 -1.95
N ASN A 98 -2.55 -2.19 -1.41
CA ASN A 98 -3.84 -1.96 -2.05
C ASN A 98 -3.77 -1.22 -3.40
N TRP A 99 -2.77 -0.34 -3.61
CA TRP A 99 -2.71 0.53 -4.79
C TRP A 99 -2.58 -0.25 -6.09
N TYR A 100 -1.79 -1.33 -6.11
CA TYR A 100 -1.65 -2.18 -7.29
C TYR A 100 -2.99 -2.75 -7.78
N PRO A 101 -3.76 -3.52 -6.99
CA PRO A 101 -5.06 -4.01 -7.45
C PRO A 101 -6.08 -2.88 -7.63
N HIS A 102 -6.01 -1.80 -6.85
CA HIS A 102 -6.91 -0.65 -6.97
C HIS A 102 -6.84 0.01 -8.35
N THR A 103 -5.65 0.44 -8.77
CA THR A 103 -5.44 1.10 -10.05
C THR A 103 -5.81 0.19 -11.22
N ASN A 104 -5.45 -1.10 -11.14
CA ASN A 104 -5.79 -2.05 -12.19
C ASN A 104 -7.28 -2.36 -12.26
N LEU A 105 -8.00 -2.36 -11.15
CA LEU A 105 -9.46 -2.49 -11.14
C LEU A 105 -10.13 -1.26 -11.74
N HIS A 106 -9.65 -0.04 -11.46
CA HIS A 106 -10.18 1.15 -12.14
C HIS A 106 -10.04 1.05 -13.65
N ILE A 107 -8.86 0.64 -14.13
CA ILE A 107 -8.60 0.46 -15.57
C ILE A 107 -9.51 -0.65 -16.12
N ALA A 108 -9.60 -1.81 -15.47
CA ALA A 108 -10.46 -2.90 -15.94
C ALA A 108 -11.96 -2.54 -15.94
N ASN A 109 -12.39 -1.73 -14.98
CA ASN A 109 -13.79 -1.33 -14.82
C ASN A 109 -14.22 -0.27 -15.85
N GLY A 110 -13.35 0.69 -16.16
CA GLY A 110 -13.71 1.85 -16.99
C GLY A 110 -14.86 2.66 -16.37
N LEU A 111 -15.90 2.93 -17.15
CA LEU A 111 -16.97 3.86 -16.79
C LEU A 111 -18.20 3.22 -16.12
N ASP A 112 -18.18 1.93 -15.77
CA ASP A 112 -19.28 1.32 -15.01
C ASP A 112 -19.38 1.92 -13.60
N LEU A 113 -20.42 2.73 -13.39
CA LEU A 113 -20.61 3.48 -12.15
C LEU A 113 -20.81 2.58 -10.93
N TRP A 114 -21.51 1.45 -11.06
CA TRP A 114 -21.71 0.55 -9.92
C TRP A 114 -20.40 -0.14 -9.52
N GLY A 115 -19.60 -0.54 -10.50
CA GLY A 115 -18.26 -1.05 -10.26
C GLY A 115 -17.33 0.00 -9.66
N LEU A 116 -17.38 1.26 -10.13
CA LEU A 116 -16.63 2.37 -9.52
C LEU A 116 -17.00 2.55 -8.05
N ILE A 117 -18.29 2.61 -7.70
CA ILE A 117 -18.74 2.70 -6.29
C ILE A 117 -18.18 1.52 -5.46
N GLY A 118 -18.18 0.31 -6.03
CA GLY A 118 -17.58 -0.86 -5.38
C GLY A 118 -16.09 -0.67 -5.11
N ILE A 119 -15.34 -0.14 -6.07
CA ILE A 119 -13.90 0.15 -5.92
C ILE A 119 -13.70 1.25 -4.87
N GLU A 120 -14.46 2.34 -4.91
CA GLU A 120 -14.35 3.44 -3.94
C GLU A 120 -14.57 2.96 -2.48
N TYR A 121 -15.62 2.18 -2.25
CA TYR A 121 -15.91 1.65 -0.91
C TYR A 121 -14.96 0.51 -0.50
N GLY A 122 -14.50 -0.30 -1.45
CA GLY A 122 -13.56 -1.39 -1.20
C GLY A 122 -12.15 -0.89 -0.84
N PHE A 123 -11.70 0.19 -1.47
CA PHE A 123 -10.33 0.70 -1.35
C PHE A 123 -10.26 2.02 -0.58
N HIS A 124 -10.92 3.08 -1.03
CA HIS A 124 -10.78 4.40 -0.38
C HIS A 124 -11.34 4.43 1.04
N LEU A 125 -12.53 3.86 1.28
CA LEU A 125 -13.07 3.80 2.64
C LEU A 125 -12.17 2.97 3.58
N THR A 126 -11.62 1.84 3.09
CA THR A 126 -10.73 1.01 3.89
C THR A 126 -9.36 1.68 4.13
N LEU A 127 -8.87 2.50 3.19
CA LEU A 127 -7.69 3.37 3.37
C LEU A 127 -7.91 4.41 4.48
N VAL A 128 -9.08 5.06 4.50
CA VAL A 128 -9.44 6.01 5.57
C VAL A 128 -9.41 5.31 6.93
N ILE A 129 -10.06 4.15 7.05
CA ILE A 129 -10.08 3.36 8.28
C ILE A 129 -8.65 2.93 8.68
N ALA A 130 -7.85 2.47 7.72
CA ALA A 130 -6.47 2.07 7.96
C ALA A 130 -5.62 3.24 8.49
N GLY A 131 -5.76 4.43 7.89
CA GLY A 131 -5.11 5.65 8.35
C GLY A 131 -5.50 6.04 9.78
N LEU A 132 -6.80 5.97 10.11
CA LEU A 132 -7.28 6.23 11.47
C LEU A 132 -6.68 5.25 12.50
N ILE A 133 -6.60 3.96 12.16
CA ILE A 133 -5.98 2.95 13.03
C ILE A 133 -4.50 3.25 13.27
N VAL A 134 -3.75 3.59 12.21
CA VAL A 134 -2.32 3.95 12.33
C VAL A 134 -2.15 5.21 13.18
N ALA A 135 -3.00 6.22 13.00
CA ALA A 135 -2.98 7.44 13.80
C ALA A 135 -3.25 7.15 15.29
N MET A 136 -4.27 6.35 15.60
CA MET A 136 -4.58 5.94 16.97
C MET A 136 -3.42 5.18 17.61
N PHE A 137 -2.81 4.25 16.87
CA PHE A 137 -1.63 3.52 17.35
C PHE A 137 -0.47 4.48 17.68
N PHE A 138 -0.19 5.43 16.80
CA PHE A 138 0.88 6.40 17.01
C PHE A 138 0.61 7.29 18.23
N LEU A 139 -0.62 7.77 18.41
CA LEU A 139 -1.01 8.54 19.61
C LEU A 139 -0.80 7.73 20.90
N ARG A 140 -1.11 6.43 20.91
CA ARG A 140 -0.86 5.56 22.07
C ARG A 140 0.62 5.39 22.37
N VAL A 141 1.47 5.21 21.34
CA VAL A 141 2.93 5.15 21.50
C VAL A 141 3.46 6.42 22.14
N LEU A 142 3.02 7.59 21.67
CA LEU A 142 3.46 8.88 22.20
C LEU A 142 3.02 9.10 23.65
N GLN A 143 1.78 8.75 24.01
CA GLN A 143 1.26 8.89 25.37
C GLN A 143 2.00 8.04 26.41
N GLN A 144 2.66 6.97 25.98
CA GLN A 144 3.42 6.08 26.86
C GLN A 144 4.89 6.45 27.00
N THR A 145 5.36 7.42 26.21
CA THR A 145 6.73 7.91 26.29
C THR A 145 6.79 8.96 27.42
N PRO A 146 7.47 8.71 28.56
CA PRO A 146 7.52 9.67 29.65
C PRO A 146 8.20 10.97 29.23
N GLU A 147 7.67 12.12 29.66
CA GLU A 147 8.22 13.48 29.41
C GLU A 147 9.70 13.62 29.79
N THR A 148 10.19 12.80 30.72
CA THR A 148 11.58 12.80 31.20
C THR A 148 12.61 12.31 30.19
N SER A 149 12.19 11.82 29.02
CA SER A 149 13.07 11.35 27.95
C SER A 149 13.31 12.38 26.82
N LEU A 150 12.65 13.53 26.87
CA LEU A 150 12.90 14.64 25.94
C LEU A 150 14.09 15.48 26.45
N PRO A 151 15.10 15.76 25.61
CA PRO A 151 16.13 16.73 25.96
C PRO A 151 15.43 18.06 26.24
N ARG A 152 15.64 18.63 27.44
CA ARG A 152 15.26 20.02 27.68
C ARG A 152 15.98 20.86 26.63
N ALA A 153 15.22 21.54 25.78
CA ALA A 153 15.76 22.63 24.99
C ALA A 153 16.29 23.67 25.98
N THR A 154 17.62 23.75 26.09
CA THR A 154 18.35 24.84 26.72
C THR A 154 18.50 25.99 25.75
#